data_AF-A0A021X0A9-F1
#
_entry.id   AF-A0A021X0A9-F1
#
_cell.length_a   1.000
_cell.length_b   1.000
_cell.length_c   1.000
_cell.angle_alpha   90.00
_cell.angle_beta   90.00
_cell.angle_gamma   90.00
#
_symmetry.space_group_name_H-M   'P 1'
#
loop_
_entity.id
_entity.type
_entity.pdbx_description
1 polymer ?
#
loop_
_entity_poly.entity_id
_entity_poly.type
_entity_poly.pdbx_seq_one_letter_code
_entity_poly.pdbx_strand_id
1 'polypeptide(L)'
;MTEQEVSYDAIVRAEIAIEILNQARAIITARVYELEGSDTASAKALRSRRRDLIALQQGITVADRESVEGVIALWGARVKDDARFWAEL
;
A
#
# COMPACT_ATOMS: atom_id res chain seq x y z
N MET A 1 23.71 -21.32 -13.35
CA MET A 1 22.70 -20.35 -12.87
C MET A 1 23.44 -19.33 -12.04
N THR A 2 23.61 -18.11 -12.53
CA THR A 2 24.13 -17.01 -11.73
C THR A 2 23.01 -16.53 -10.82
N GLU A 3 23.09 -16.85 -9.54
CA GLU A 3 22.32 -16.14 -8.52
C GLU A 3 22.70 -14.66 -8.65
N GLN A 4 21.74 -13.85 -9.10
CA GLN A 4 21.93 -12.41 -9.14
C GLN A 4 21.85 -11.94 -7.69
N GLU A 5 22.99 -11.51 -7.15
CA GLU A 5 23.09 -11.08 -5.75
C GLU A 5 22.14 -9.91 -5.52
N VAL A 6 21.11 -10.13 -4.71
CA VAL A 6 20.13 -9.12 -4.36
C VAL A 6 20.82 -8.06 -3.51
N SER A 7 20.93 -6.84 -4.03
CA SER A 7 21.57 -5.74 -3.29
C SER A 7 20.78 -5.41 -2.02
N TYR A 8 21.50 -5.02 -0.95
CA TYR A 8 20.89 -4.53 0.28
C TYR A 8 19.92 -3.36 0.03
N ASP A 9 20.27 -2.45 -0.89
CA ASP A 9 19.39 -1.34 -1.31
C ASP A 9 18.04 -1.86 -1.82
N ALA A 10 18.04 -2.87 -2.70
CA ALA A 10 16.80 -3.44 -3.21
C ALA A 10 15.90 -4.02 -2.10
N ILE A 11 16.49 -4.67 -1.09
CA ILE A 11 15.76 -5.19 0.08
C ILE A 11 15.10 -4.02 0.83
N VAL A 12 15.88 -2.99 1.16
CA VAL A 12 15.40 -1.81 1.88
C VAL A 12 14.29 -1.10 1.11
N ARG A 13 14.41 -0.98 -0.22
CA ARG A 13 13.36 -0.37 -1.06
C ARG A 13 12.07 -1.19 -1.03
N ALA A 14 12.16 -2.51 -1.10
CA ALA A 14 10.98 -3.38 -0.99
C ALA A 14 10.29 -3.25 0.39
N GLU A 15 11.07 -3.18 1.48
CA GLU A 15 10.54 -2.95 2.83
C GLU A 15 9.84 -1.59 2.95
N ILE A 16 10.41 -0.53 2.37
CA ILE A 16 9.78 0.81 2.33
C ILE A 16 8.45 0.75 1.58
N ALA A 17 8.40 0.09 0.42
CA ALA A 17 7.16 -0.06 -0.35
C ALA A 17 6.08 -0.81 0.46
N ILE A 18 6.46 -1.90 1.14
CA ILE A 18 5.57 -2.67 2.01
C ILE A 18 5.03 -1.79 3.15
N GLU A 19 5.90 -1.01 3.79
CA GLU A 19 5.50 -0.14 4.90
C GLU A 19 4.53 0.96 4.45
N ILE A 20 4.77 1.56 3.28
CA ILE A 20 3.82 2.53 2.69
C ILE A 20 2.45 1.88 2.47
N LEU A 21 2.39 0.65 1.95
CA LEU A 21 1.12 -0.06 1.76
C LEU A 21 0.45 -0.43 3.09
N ASN A 22 1.23 -0.76 4.13
CA ASN A 22 0.69 -0.98 5.47
C ASN A 22 0.05 0.29 6.04
N GLN A 23 0.68 1.45 5.87
CA GLN A 23 0.14 2.75 6.28
C GLN A 23 -1.18 3.06 5.55
N ALA A 24 -1.21 2.89 4.23
CA ALA A 24 -2.44 3.04 3.45
C ALA A 24 -3.57 2.13 3.96
N ARG A 25 -3.26 0.87 4.29
CA ARG A 25 -4.23 -0.08 4.86
C ARG A 25 -4.70 0.31 6.25
N ALA A 26 -3.85 0.92 7.07
CA ALA A 26 -4.20 1.43 8.39
C ALA A 26 -5.19 2.60 8.28
N ILE A 27 -4.92 3.57 7.41
CA ILE A 27 -5.81 4.71 7.11
C ILE A 27 -7.20 4.21 6.68
N ILE A 28 -7.25 3.27 5.73
CA ILE A 28 -8.52 2.67 5.29
C ILE A 28 -9.24 1.93 6.42
N THR A 29 -8.50 1.20 7.25
CA THR A 29 -9.09 0.44 8.35
C THR A 29 -9.71 1.35 9.40
N ALA A 30 -9.04 2.44 9.77
CA ALA A 30 -9.60 3.45 10.67
C ALA A 30 -10.93 4.00 10.14
N ARG A 31 -10.96 4.37 8.85
CA ARG A 31 -12.18 4.89 8.22
C ARG A 31 -13.32 3.87 8.12
N VAL A 32 -13.00 2.59 7.91
CA VAL A 32 -14.01 1.53 7.93
C VAL A 32 -14.70 1.46 9.30
N TYR A 33 -13.94 1.54 10.40
CA TYR A 33 -14.51 1.51 11.75
C TYR A 33 -15.43 2.70 12.02
N GLU A 34 -15.10 3.89 11.51
CA GLU A 34 -15.97 5.07 11.62
C GLU A 34 -17.31 4.91 10.87
N LEU A 35 -17.33 4.11 9.81
CA LEU A 35 -18.50 3.94 8.93
C LEU A 35 -19.35 2.72 9.27
N GLU A 36 -18.86 1.79 10.08
CA GLU A 36 -19.47 0.47 10.32
C GLU A 36 -20.90 0.51 10.88
N GLY A 37 -21.33 1.62 11.49
CA GLY A 37 -22.68 1.84 12.00
C GLY A 37 -23.51 2.91 11.29
N SER A 38 -22.95 3.62 10.31
CA SER A 38 -23.57 4.80 9.69
C SER A 38 -23.70 4.68 8.18
N ASP A 39 -22.70 4.10 7.52
CA ASP A 39 -22.68 3.90 6.06
C ASP A 39 -21.99 2.57 5.73
N THR A 40 -22.80 1.51 5.75
CA THR A 40 -22.33 0.14 5.50
C THR A 40 -21.88 -0.07 4.06
N ALA A 41 -22.41 0.71 3.10
CA ALA A 41 -22.03 0.61 1.69
C ALA A 41 -20.61 1.16 1.48
N SER A 42 -20.32 2.36 2.00
CA SER A 42 -18.98 2.94 1.94
C SER A 42 -17.97 2.09 2.73
N ALA A 43 -18.35 1.58 3.91
CA ALA A 43 -17.51 0.67 4.67
C ALA A 43 -17.18 -0.62 3.88
N LYS A 44 -18.12 -1.16 3.11
CA LYS A 44 -17.90 -2.33 2.25
C LYS A 44 -16.95 -2.02 1.09
N ALA A 45 -17.11 -0.87 0.44
CA ALA A 45 -16.23 -0.42 -0.64
C ALA A 45 -14.78 -0.27 -0.15
N LEU A 46 -14.58 0.37 1.00
CA LEU A 46 -13.27 0.52 1.63
C LEU A 46 -12.63 -0.82 2.01
N ARG A 47 -13.41 -1.79 2.52
CA ARG A 47 -12.90 -3.15 2.75
C ARG A 47 -12.44 -3.82 1.46
N SER A 48 -13.06 -3.51 0.31
CA SER A 48 -12.57 -3.98 -0.99
C SER A 48 -11.24 -3.34 -1.35
N ARG A 49 -11.13 -2.01 -1.27
CA ARG A 49 -9.87 -1.29 -1.50
C ARG A 49 -8.74 -1.80 -0.63
N ARG A 50 -9.02 -2.12 0.64
CA ARG A 50 -8.05 -2.73 1.54
C ARG A 50 -7.55 -4.10 1.07
N ARG A 51 -8.41 -4.92 0.45
CA ARG A 51 -7.99 -6.20 -0.14
C ARG A 51 -7.13 -5.99 -1.38
N ASP A 52 -7.44 -4.99 -2.20
CA ASP A 52 -6.63 -4.65 -3.38
C ASP A 52 -5.21 -4.24 -2.95
N LEU A 53 -5.07 -3.46 -1.88
CA LEU A 53 -3.76 -3.11 -1.30
C LEU A 53 -3.00 -4.32 -0.75
N ILE A 54 -3.70 -5.31 -0.18
CA ILE A 54 -3.06 -6.57 0.26
C ILE A 54 -2.52 -7.33 -0.94
N ALA A 55 -3.30 -7.42 -2.02
CA ALA A 55 -2.87 -8.09 -3.25
C ALA A 55 -1.64 -7.39 -3.86
N LEU A 56 -1.65 -6.05 -3.87
CA LEU A 56 -0.50 -5.25 -4.32
C LEU A 56 0.74 -5.52 -3.46
N GLN A 57 0.60 -5.54 -2.13
CA GLN A 57 1.69 -5.84 -1.21
C GLN A 57 2.24 -7.26 -1.41
N GLN A 58 1.38 -8.26 -1.64
CA GLN A 58 1.78 -9.64 -1.92
C GLN A 58 2.52 -9.79 -3.25
N GLY A 59 2.34 -8.84 -4.18
CA GLY A 59 3.07 -8.79 -5.44
C GLY A 59 4.45 -8.14 -5.35
N ILE A 60 4.81 -7.53 -4.21
CA ILE A 60 6.13 -6.92 -4.05
C ILE A 60 7.20 -8.01 -3.97
N THR A 61 8.17 -7.94 -4.88
CA THR A 61 9.35 -8.80 -4.87
C THR A 61 10.60 -7.93 -4.94
N VAL A 62 11.67 -8.35 -4.25
CA VAL A 62 12.93 -7.59 -4.23
C VAL A 62 13.60 -7.56 -5.61
N ALA A 63 13.34 -8.57 -6.45
CA ALA A 63 13.86 -8.65 -7.82
C ALA A 63 13.17 -7.67 -8.77
N ASP A 64 11.93 -7.24 -8.47
CA ASP A 64 11.16 -6.32 -9.31
C ASP A 64 11.28 -4.89 -8.80
N ARG A 65 12.40 -4.25 -9.15
CA ARG A 65 12.67 -2.87 -8.79
C ARG A 65 11.63 -1.91 -9.36
N GLU A 66 11.17 -2.11 -10.59
CA GLU A 66 10.23 -1.20 -11.23
C GLU A 66 8.92 -1.12 -10.46
N SER A 67 8.35 -2.27 -10.09
CA SER A 67 7.12 -2.32 -9.29
C SER A 67 7.31 -1.72 -7.89
N VAL A 68 8.43 -2.02 -7.22
CA VAL A 68 8.76 -1.43 -5.90
C VAL A 68 8.81 0.09 -5.97
N GLU A 69 9.54 0.63 -6.94
CA GLU A 69 9.71 2.06 -7.14
C GLU A 69 8.40 2.75 -7.54
N GLY A 70 7.60 2.10 -8.37
CA GLY A 70 6.27 2.56 -8.74
C GLY A 70 5.36 2.71 -7.51
N VAL A 71 5.39 1.76 -6.59
CA VAL A 71 4.62 1.84 -5.34
C VAL A 71 5.11 2.99 -4.46
N ILE A 72 6.42 3.13 -4.28
CA ILE A 72 6.99 4.22 -3.45
C ILE A 72 6.60 5.58 -4.04
N ALA A 73 6.75 5.77 -5.34
CA ALA A 73 6.46 7.03 -6.01
C ALA A 73 4.97 7.40 -5.94
N LEU A 74 4.10 6.42 -6.16
CA LEU A 74 2.65 6.63 -6.16
C LEU A 74 2.10 6.86 -4.75
N TRP A 75 2.46 6.00 -3.80
CA TRP A 75 1.81 5.97 -2.49
C TRP A 75 2.57 6.74 -1.42
N GLY A 76 3.88 6.95 -1.57
CA GLY A 76 4.71 7.56 -0.53
C GLY A 76 4.31 8.98 -0.15
N ALA A 77 3.79 9.77 -1.10
CA ALA A 77 3.24 11.09 -0.81
C ALA A 77 1.78 11.03 -0.33
N ARG A 78 0.99 10.07 -0.82
CA ARG A 78 -0.43 9.90 -0.46
C ARG A 78 -0.59 9.58 1.02
N VAL A 79 0.20 8.64 1.56
CA VAL A 79 0.06 8.21 2.96
C VAL A 79 0.52 9.25 3.99
N LYS A 80 1.14 10.36 3.54
CA LYS A 80 1.59 11.46 4.41
C LYS A 80 0.58 12.61 4.50
N ASP A 81 -0.45 12.58 3.67
CA ASP A 81 -1.45 13.63 3.56
C ASP A 81 -2.83 12.98 3.42
N ASP A 82 -3.59 12.97 4.52
CA ASP A 82 -4.92 12.34 4.56
C ASP A 82 -5.86 12.92 3.51
N ALA A 83 -5.85 14.25 3.29
CA ALA A 83 -6.75 14.86 2.31
C ALA A 83 -6.43 14.38 0.90
N ARG A 84 -5.14 14.34 0.56
CA ARG A 84 -4.67 13.80 -0.71
C ARG A 84 -4.95 12.30 -0.84
N PHE A 85 -4.73 11.53 0.23
CA PHE A 85 -5.00 10.10 0.27
C PHE A 85 -6.43 9.81 -0.18
N TRP A 86 -7.40 10.47 0.42
CA TRP A 86 -8.82 10.24 0.12
C TRP A 86 -9.24 10.78 -1.24
N ALA A 87 -8.63 11.86 -1.72
CA ALA A 87 -8.91 12.41 -3.05
C ALA A 87 -8.43 11.50 -4.20
N GLU A 88 -7.38 10.71 -3.96
CA GLU A 88 -6.71 9.89 -4.99
C GLU A 88 -6.89 8.37 -4.82
N LEU A 89 -7.76 7.93 -3.89
CA LEU A 89 -8.03 6.52 -3.56
C LEU A 89 -8.97 5.82 -4.57
#